data_AF-A0A0X3BNJ6-F1
#
_entry.id   AF-A0A0X3BNJ6-F1
#
_cell.length_a   1.000
_cell.length_b   1.000
_cell.length_c   1.000
_cell.angle_alpha   90.00
_cell.angle_beta   90.00
_cell.angle_gamma   90.00
#
_symmetry.space_group_name_H-M   'P 1'
#
loop_
_entity.id
_entity.type
_entity.pdbx_description
1 polymer ?
#
loop_
_entity_poly.entity_id
_entity_poly.type
_entity_poly.pdbx_seq_one_letter_code
_entity_poly.pdbx_strand_id
1 'polypeptide(L)'
;MTRTEQAIEEYDLDYNLIASSSAGMAAELRSAINKEEWVVVTGWAPHWKFGRWDLKFLDDPKGVYGEAEDVVTLARQGLKDDDPEAYGILTRFEWTTEDIASVMTDIEGGMPEEEAAKAWVDANPAKVKAWLGEE
;
A
#
# COMPACT_ATOMS: atom_id res chain seq x y z
N MET A 1 1.65 -10.92 -7.82
CA MET A 1 2.64 -12.01 -7.77
C MET A 1 3.35 -12.21 -9.12
N THR A 2 2.65 -12.02 -10.24
CA THR A 2 3.19 -12.21 -11.61
C THR A 2 4.52 -11.49 -11.90
N ARG A 3 4.69 -10.24 -11.43
CA ARG A 3 5.96 -9.48 -11.62
C ARG A 3 7.15 -10.14 -10.91
N THR A 4 6.94 -10.72 -9.73
CA THR A 4 8.02 -11.39 -8.99
C THR A 4 8.38 -12.73 -9.62
N GLU A 5 7.41 -13.46 -10.16
CA GLU A 5 7.69 -14.68 -10.94
C GLU A 5 8.52 -14.35 -12.18
N GLN A 6 8.16 -13.28 -12.90
CA GLN A 6 8.95 -12.76 -14.01
C GLN A 6 10.36 -12.35 -13.59
N ALA A 7 10.50 -11.68 -12.44
CA ALA A 7 11.82 -11.28 -11.96
C ALA A 7 12.70 -12.50 -11.65
N ILE A 8 12.14 -13.55 -11.04
CA ILE A 8 12.88 -14.80 -10.78
C ILE A 8 13.40 -15.41 -12.10
N GLU A 9 12.55 -15.46 -13.13
CA GLU A 9 12.93 -15.98 -14.45
C GLU A 9 13.95 -15.08 -15.16
N GLU A 10 13.68 -13.77 -15.26
CA GLU A 10 14.53 -12.85 -15.99
C GLU A 10 15.92 -12.73 -15.36
N TYR A 11 16.05 -12.80 -14.05
CA TYR A 11 17.33 -12.73 -13.35
C TYR A 11 18.00 -14.10 -13.13
N ASP A 12 17.41 -15.20 -13.64
CA ASP A 12 17.91 -16.59 -13.47
C ASP A 12 18.18 -16.93 -11.99
N LEU A 13 17.20 -16.60 -11.13
CA LEU A 13 17.35 -16.75 -9.69
C LEU A 13 16.89 -18.12 -9.20
N ASP A 14 17.68 -18.74 -8.33
CA ASP A 14 17.33 -19.99 -7.64
C ASP A 14 16.49 -19.70 -6.38
N TYR A 15 15.29 -19.14 -6.57
CA TYR A 15 14.33 -18.87 -5.51
C TYR A 15 12.94 -19.40 -5.87
N ASN A 16 12.22 -19.89 -4.85
CA ASN A 16 10.80 -20.25 -4.97
C ASN A 16 9.93 -19.14 -4.38
N LEU A 17 9.01 -18.61 -5.18
CA LEU A 17 8.01 -17.66 -4.67
C LEU A 17 6.95 -18.41 -3.84
N ILE A 18 6.85 -18.06 -2.56
CA ILE A 18 5.86 -18.65 -1.66
C ILE A 18 4.63 -17.75 -1.58
N ALA A 19 3.49 -18.26 -2.08
CA ALA A 19 2.20 -17.59 -1.93
C ALA A 19 1.76 -17.62 -0.45
N SER A 20 1.45 -16.45 0.10
CA SER A 20 0.99 -16.27 1.48
C SER A 20 0.01 -15.08 1.55
N SER A 21 -0.34 -14.65 2.76
CA SER A 21 -1.07 -13.40 3.01
C SER A 21 -0.12 -12.27 3.42
N SER A 22 -0.57 -11.02 3.36
CA SER A 22 0.19 -9.87 3.87
C SER A 22 0.60 -10.06 5.33
N ALA A 23 -0.29 -10.60 6.17
CA ALA A 23 -0.03 -10.91 7.57
C ALA A 23 1.00 -12.04 7.73
N GLY A 24 0.91 -13.08 6.91
CA GLY A 24 1.88 -14.19 6.91
C GLY A 24 3.28 -13.73 6.53
N MET A 25 3.41 -12.94 5.45
CA MET A 25 4.67 -12.34 5.03
C MET A 25 5.26 -11.43 6.12
N ALA A 26 4.43 -10.59 6.75
CA ALA A 26 4.88 -9.71 7.84
C ALA A 26 5.35 -10.50 9.08
N ALA A 27 4.70 -11.62 9.41
CA ALA A 27 5.11 -12.48 10.51
C ALA A 27 6.46 -13.15 10.25
N GLU A 28 6.69 -13.65 9.04
CA GLU A 28 7.98 -14.23 8.63
C GLU A 28 9.09 -13.18 8.61
N LEU A 29 8.82 -11.99 8.04
CA LEU A 29 9.76 -10.87 8.05
C LEU A 29 10.18 -10.50 9.49
N ARG A 30 9.21 -10.38 10.41
CA ARG A 30 9.47 -10.12 11.83
C ARG A 30 10.31 -11.22 12.47
N SER A 31 9.97 -12.49 12.20
CA SER A 31 10.68 -13.66 12.73
C SER A 31 12.15 -13.67 12.30
N ALA A 32 12.41 -13.46 11.01
CA ALA A 32 13.76 -13.44 10.46
C ALA A 32 14.59 -12.26 11.00
N ILE A 33 14.00 -11.06 11.08
CA ILE A 33 14.68 -9.88 11.67
C ILE A 33 15.06 -10.14 13.12
N ASN A 34 14.14 -10.68 13.93
CA ASN A 34 14.42 -10.98 15.35
C ASN A 34 15.51 -12.03 15.55
N LYS A 35 15.72 -12.90 14.57
CA LYS A 35 16.76 -13.95 14.58
C LYS A 35 18.04 -13.52 13.86
N GLU A 36 18.08 -12.31 13.31
CA GLU A 36 19.18 -11.82 12.46
C GLU A 36 19.45 -12.73 11.24
N GLU A 37 18.39 -13.32 10.68
CA GLU A 37 18.44 -14.19 9.51
C GLU A 37 18.19 -13.41 8.22
N TRP A 38 18.81 -13.87 7.13
CA TRP A 38 18.57 -13.32 5.80
C TRP A 38 17.14 -13.61 5.35
N VAL A 39 16.46 -12.60 4.86
CA VAL A 39 15.10 -12.70 4.34
C VAL A 39 14.91 -11.77 3.16
N VAL A 40 14.19 -12.25 2.14
CA VAL A 40 13.71 -11.45 1.00
C VAL A 40 12.21 -11.64 0.92
N VAL A 41 11.48 -10.53 0.84
CA VAL A 41 10.02 -10.53 0.71
C VAL A 41 9.60 -9.64 -0.44
N THR A 42 8.44 -9.93 -1.03
CA THR A 42 7.79 -8.99 -1.95
C THR A 42 7.25 -7.79 -1.19
N GLY A 43 7.52 -6.58 -1.67
CA GLY A 43 7.08 -5.35 -1.01
C GLY A 43 6.78 -4.22 -1.97
N TRP A 44 6.08 -3.22 -1.46
CA TRP A 44 5.68 -1.99 -2.15
C TRP A 44 5.74 -0.84 -1.15
N ALA A 45 5.84 0.39 -1.66
CA ALA A 45 5.75 1.61 -0.88
C ALA A 45 4.58 2.48 -1.43
N PRO A 46 3.83 3.20 -0.57
CA PRO A 46 3.85 3.23 0.90
C PRO A 46 3.51 1.89 1.58
N HIS A 47 4.17 1.59 2.71
CA HIS A 47 3.78 0.52 3.62
C HIS A 47 4.36 0.72 5.03
N TRP A 48 3.60 0.40 6.09
CA TRP A 48 4.00 0.58 7.51
C TRP A 48 5.36 -0.04 7.86
N LYS A 49 5.69 -1.17 7.22
CA LYS A 49 6.92 -1.96 7.47
C LYS A 49 8.22 -1.18 7.32
N PHE A 50 8.27 -0.20 6.40
CA PHE A 50 9.45 0.64 6.21
C PHE A 50 9.66 1.66 7.33
N GLY A 51 8.61 1.99 8.10
CA GLY A 51 8.74 2.80 9.31
C GLY A 51 9.09 1.97 10.56
N ARG A 52 8.81 0.66 10.53
CA ARG A 52 9.04 -0.25 11.67
C ARG A 52 10.40 -0.94 11.63
N TRP A 53 10.89 -1.27 10.44
CA TRP A 53 12.13 -2.00 10.23
C TRP A 53 13.02 -1.28 9.22
N ASP A 54 14.34 -1.44 9.37
CA ASP A 54 15.32 -0.95 8.40
C ASP A 54 15.34 -1.88 7.17
N LEU A 55 14.52 -1.54 6.18
CA LEU A 55 14.34 -2.29 4.95
C LEU A 55 14.84 -1.48 3.76
N LYS A 56 15.36 -2.16 2.75
CA LYS A 56 15.75 -1.57 1.47
C LYS A 56 15.14 -2.34 0.31
N PHE A 57 14.84 -1.63 -0.76
CA PHE A 57 14.59 -2.27 -2.05
C PHE A 57 15.92 -2.77 -2.64
N LEU A 58 15.86 -3.89 -3.36
CA LEU A 58 16.96 -4.36 -4.20
C LEU A 58 16.89 -3.66 -5.55
N ASP A 59 18.05 -3.38 -6.14
CA ASP A 59 18.12 -2.73 -7.46
C ASP A 59 17.48 -3.64 -8.53
N ASP A 60 16.66 -3.06 -9.40
CA ASP A 60 16.04 -3.73 -10.54
C ASP A 60 16.58 -3.17 -11.88
N PRO A 61 17.83 -3.50 -12.27
CA PRO A 61 18.45 -2.95 -13.48
C PRO A 61 17.77 -3.33 -14.80
N LYS A 62 16.92 -4.37 -14.81
CA LYS A 62 16.10 -4.78 -15.97
C LYS A 62 14.73 -4.11 -15.98
N GLY A 63 14.34 -3.44 -14.90
CA GLY A 63 13.04 -2.76 -14.79
C GLY A 63 11.84 -3.70 -14.83
N VAL A 64 11.99 -4.93 -14.34
CA VAL A 64 10.92 -5.94 -14.33
C VAL A 64 9.70 -5.45 -13.53
N TYR A 65 9.93 -4.75 -12.42
CA TYR A 65 8.89 -4.18 -11.57
C TYR A 65 8.33 -2.85 -12.12
N GLY A 66 8.96 -2.27 -13.14
CA GLY A 66 8.59 -0.98 -13.71
C GLY A 66 9.15 0.21 -12.93
N GLU A 67 8.73 1.40 -13.35
CA GLU A 67 9.06 2.67 -12.70
C GLU A 67 8.04 2.98 -11.59
N ALA A 68 8.15 4.15 -10.95
CA ALA A 68 7.15 4.63 -10.00
C ALA A 68 5.73 4.52 -10.57
N GLU A 69 4.84 3.87 -9.81
CA GLU A 69 3.44 3.67 -10.15
C GLU A 69 2.55 4.65 -9.37
N ASP A 70 1.41 5.01 -9.98
CA ASP A 70 0.39 5.84 -9.35
C ASP A 70 -0.78 4.99 -8.84
N VAL A 71 -1.31 5.35 -7.67
CA VAL A 71 -2.61 4.85 -7.21
C VAL A 71 -3.70 5.72 -7.81
N VAL A 72 -4.53 5.15 -8.68
CA VAL A 72 -5.58 5.89 -9.39
C VAL A 72 -6.98 5.46 -8.97
N THR A 73 -7.86 6.44 -8.82
CA THR A 73 -9.29 6.21 -8.57
C THR A 73 -10.02 5.95 -9.89
N LEU A 74 -10.66 4.79 -10.00
CA LEU A 74 -11.47 4.41 -11.17
C LEU A 74 -12.95 4.37 -10.79
N ALA A 75 -13.79 4.92 -11.66
CA ALA A 75 -15.25 4.86 -11.54
C ALA A 75 -15.85 4.13 -12.74
N ARG A 76 -17.00 3.47 -12.55
CA ARG A 76 -17.74 2.87 -13.66
C ARG A 76 -18.23 3.95 -14.63
N GLN A 77 -18.41 3.57 -15.89
CA GLN A 77 -19.05 4.43 -16.88
C GLN A 77 -20.47 4.81 -16.43
N GLY A 78 -20.87 6.05 -16.71
CA GLY A 78 -22.17 6.60 -16.32
C GLY A 78 -22.29 7.06 -14.86
N LEU A 79 -21.30 6.78 -13.99
CA LEU A 79 -21.41 7.18 -12.57
C LEU A 79 -21.60 8.68 -12.40
N LYS A 80 -20.97 9.49 -13.24
CA LYS A 80 -21.11 10.95 -13.22
C LYS A 80 -22.56 11.42 -13.40
N ASP A 81 -23.33 10.71 -14.22
CA ASP A 81 -24.72 11.07 -14.54
C ASP A 81 -25.67 10.48 -13.50
N ASP A 82 -25.41 9.26 -13.03
CA ASP A 82 -26.24 8.55 -12.05
C ASP A 82 -26.09 9.12 -10.62
N ASP A 83 -24.87 9.51 -10.25
CA ASP A 83 -24.53 10.06 -8.94
C ASP A 83 -23.37 11.09 -9.05
N PRO A 84 -23.70 12.36 -9.35
CA PRO A 84 -22.70 13.41 -9.52
C PRO A 84 -21.98 13.76 -8.20
N GLU A 85 -22.61 13.51 -7.04
CA GLU A 85 -22.02 13.80 -5.73
C GLU A 85 -20.91 12.81 -5.40
N ALA A 86 -21.21 11.50 -5.49
CA ALA A 86 -20.21 10.46 -5.30
C ALA A 86 -19.09 10.56 -6.34
N TYR A 87 -19.42 10.85 -7.60
CA TYR A 87 -18.41 11.09 -8.64
C TYR A 87 -17.51 12.29 -8.30
N GLY A 88 -18.07 13.36 -7.75
CA GLY A 88 -17.32 14.52 -7.28
C GLY A 88 -16.32 14.17 -6.17
N ILE A 89 -16.75 13.38 -5.17
CA ILE A 89 -15.86 12.91 -4.09
C ILE A 89 -14.72 12.08 -4.67
N LEU A 90 -15.01 11.08 -5.51
CA LEU A 90 -14.00 10.23 -6.13
C LEU A 90 -13.01 11.03 -7.01
N THR A 91 -13.47 12.12 -7.62
CA THR A 91 -12.63 13.01 -8.44
C THR A 91 -11.67 13.85 -7.60
N ARG A 92 -12.10 14.27 -6.41
CA ARG A 92 -11.30 15.12 -5.50
C ARG A 92 -10.50 14.31 -4.49
N PHE A 93 -10.80 13.03 -4.33
CA PHE A 93 -10.11 12.16 -3.40
C PHE A 93 -8.64 12.04 -3.77
N GLU A 94 -7.81 12.58 -2.89
CA GLU A 94 -6.36 12.47 -2.94
C GLU A 94 -5.84 12.46 -1.51
N TRP A 95 -4.90 11.56 -1.25
CA TRP A 95 -4.18 11.47 0.01
C TRP A 95 -2.72 11.10 -0.25
N THR A 96 -1.86 11.39 0.71
CA THR A 96 -0.42 11.21 0.56
C THR A 96 0.04 9.82 1.00
N THR A 97 1.26 9.47 0.62
CA THR A 97 2.00 8.31 1.13
C THR A 97 2.02 8.26 2.67
N GLU A 98 2.09 9.43 3.32
CA GLU A 98 2.08 9.56 4.79
C GLU A 98 0.70 9.26 5.37
N ASP A 99 -0.37 9.75 4.73
CA ASP A 99 -1.75 9.45 5.14
C ASP A 99 -2.01 7.94 5.13
N ILE A 100 -1.67 7.28 4.01
CA ILE A 100 -1.78 5.84 3.85
C ILE A 100 -0.99 5.11 4.94
N ALA A 101 0.27 5.50 5.14
CA ALA A 101 1.14 4.86 6.13
C ALA A 101 0.64 5.01 7.57
N SER A 102 0.05 6.15 7.93
CA SER A 102 -0.53 6.37 9.26
C SER A 102 -1.69 5.43 9.54
N VAL A 103 -2.67 5.33 8.63
CA VAL A 103 -3.84 4.45 8.77
C VAL A 103 -3.39 2.99 8.86
N MET A 104 -2.44 2.60 7.99
CA MET A 104 -1.86 1.26 8.00
C MET A 104 -1.14 0.93 9.33
N THR A 105 -0.52 1.92 9.97
CA THR A 105 0.17 1.75 11.25
C THR A 105 -0.81 1.53 12.39
N ASP A 106 -1.93 2.25 12.42
CA ASP A 106 -2.97 2.07 13.42
C ASP A 106 -3.61 0.68 13.34
N ILE A 107 -3.88 0.21 12.12
CA ILE A 107 -4.41 -1.14 11.86
C ILE A 107 -3.42 -2.21 12.35
N GLU A 108 -2.14 -2.07 12.01
CA GLU A 108 -1.09 -2.97 12.49
C GLU A 108 -0.90 -2.89 14.02
N GLY A 109 -1.22 -1.75 14.64
CA GLY A 109 -1.29 -1.56 16.08
C GLY A 109 -2.45 -2.30 16.76
N GLY A 110 -3.35 -2.90 15.97
CA GLY A 110 -4.51 -3.67 16.44
C GLY A 110 -5.84 -2.91 16.38
N MET A 111 -5.86 -1.70 15.82
CA MET A 111 -7.11 -0.96 15.62
C MET A 111 -7.94 -1.61 14.49
N PRO A 112 -9.27 -1.77 14.65
CA PRO A 112 -10.14 -2.16 13.55
C PRO A 112 -10.05 -1.16 12.39
N GLU A 113 -10.18 -1.65 11.15
CA GLU A 113 -10.02 -0.85 9.93
C GLU A 113 -10.98 0.37 9.89
N GLU A 114 -12.23 0.16 10.29
CA GLU A 114 -13.24 1.23 10.35
C GLU A 114 -12.89 2.29 11.41
N GLU A 115 -12.36 1.87 12.56
CA GLU A 115 -11.94 2.78 13.61
C GLU A 115 -10.70 3.60 13.18
N ALA A 116 -9.73 2.97 12.51
CA ALA A 116 -8.55 3.64 11.98
C ALA A 116 -8.91 4.67 10.90
N ALA A 117 -9.79 4.28 9.96
CA ALA A 117 -10.30 5.20 8.94
C ALA A 117 -11.03 6.38 9.59
N LYS A 118 -11.90 6.12 10.58
CA LYS A 118 -12.62 7.17 11.29
C LYS A 118 -11.69 8.10 12.06
N ALA A 119 -10.70 7.56 12.77
CA ALA A 119 -9.73 8.35 13.50
C ALA A 119 -8.94 9.29 12.56
N TRP A 120 -8.54 8.78 11.39
CA TRP A 120 -7.85 9.59 10.38
C TRP A 120 -8.77 10.69 9.82
N VAL A 121 -10.03 10.37 9.50
CA VAL A 121 -11.03 11.34 9.01
C VAL A 121 -11.26 12.45 10.04
N ASP A 122 -11.45 12.10 11.30
CA ASP A 122 -11.69 13.05 12.40
C ASP A 122 -10.46 13.95 12.64
N ALA A 123 -9.24 13.42 12.40
CA ALA A 123 -7.99 14.17 12.52
C ALA A 123 -7.64 15.03 11.29
N ASN A 124 -8.24 14.76 10.12
CA ASN A 124 -7.94 15.44 8.85
C ASN A 124 -9.16 16.18 8.24
N PRO A 125 -9.89 17.01 9.01
CA PRO A 125 -11.15 17.60 8.56
C PRO A 125 -10.99 18.52 7.33
N ALA A 126 -9.84 19.16 7.17
CA ALA A 126 -9.57 20.03 6.01
C ALA A 126 -9.48 19.22 4.70
N LYS A 127 -8.76 18.09 4.71
CA LYS A 127 -8.66 17.20 3.54
C LYS A 127 -10.02 16.61 3.19
N VAL A 128 -10.76 16.17 4.20
CA VAL A 128 -12.09 15.58 4.01
C VAL A 128 -13.07 16.62 3.42
N LYS A 129 -13.07 17.86 3.90
CA LYS A 129 -13.89 18.93 3.32
C LYS A 129 -13.55 19.22 1.85
N ALA A 130 -12.27 19.21 1.50
CA ALA A 130 -11.84 19.35 0.10
C ALA A 130 -12.42 18.22 -0.76
N TRP A 131 -12.41 16.97 -0.27
CA TRP A 131 -13.03 15.84 -0.97
C TRP A 131 -14.54 15.99 -1.09
N LEU A 132 -15.22 16.51 -0.07
CA LEU A 132 -16.66 16.79 -0.09
C LEU A 132 -17.03 18.00 -0.97
N GLY A 133 -16.06 18.85 -1.31
CA GLY A 133 -16.30 20.08 -2.08
C GLY A 133 -16.93 21.21 -1.25
N GLU A 134 -16.65 21.21 0.06
CA GLU A 134 -17.21 22.15 1.05
C GLU A 134 -16.24 23.31 1.40
N GLU A 135 -15.36 23.70 0.47
CA GLU A 135 -14.38 24.78 0.67
C GLU A 135 -15.01 26.18 0.73
#